data_AF-I9L6C5-F1
#
_entry.id   AF-I9L6C5-F1
#
_cell.length_a   1.000
_cell.length_b   1.000
_cell.length_c   1.000
_cell.angle_alpha   90.00
_cell.angle_beta   90.00
_cell.angle_gamma   90.00
#
_symmetry.space_group_name_H-M   'P 1'
#
loop_
_entity.id
_entity.type
_entity.pdbx_description
1 polymer ?
#
loop_
_entity_poly.entity_id
_entity_poly.type
_entity_poly.pdbx_seq_one_letter_code
_entity_poly.pdbx_strand_id
1 'polypeptide(L)'
;MLGRSGAAMALAVACALPASAMAATNIECIDSGYSAKDTATLGKYFANFRYETFDNGAMEKLVPIFAARAGECASEYGWSVDAISDAVFYRTSELLGQALTQRPPYKPEDMKKLETALARADPARMRKIFGPIVQAQIENSKASEMSGTDETYLGMLLMSSGLPMEGKHVAEFAGALIGARIMKQIYAEKFAAR
;
A
#
# COMPACT_ATOMS: atom_id res chain seq x y z
N MET A 1 18.55 64.50 -28.54
CA MET A 1 18.37 63.08 -28.91
C MET A 1 18.31 62.27 -27.62
N LEU A 2 17.11 61.87 -27.21
CA LEU A 2 16.82 61.12 -25.98
C LEU A 2 16.57 59.66 -26.36
N GLY A 3 17.54 58.78 -26.11
CA GLY A 3 17.40 57.34 -26.29
C GLY A 3 16.97 56.68 -24.98
N ARG A 4 15.68 56.37 -24.86
CA ARG A 4 15.11 55.51 -23.81
C ARG A 4 15.37 54.05 -24.16
N SER A 5 16.25 53.37 -23.43
CA SER A 5 16.32 51.90 -23.44
C SER A 5 15.33 51.38 -22.40
N GLY A 6 14.14 51.02 -22.87
CA GLY A 6 13.10 50.36 -22.08
C GLY A 6 13.45 48.92 -21.78
N ALA A 7 13.22 48.53 -20.53
CA ALA A 7 13.41 47.19 -19.99
C ALA A 7 12.51 46.14 -20.66
N ALA A 8 13.03 44.94 -20.84
CA ALA A 8 12.24 43.73 -21.05
C ALA A 8 12.87 42.58 -20.26
N MET A 9 12.64 42.55 -18.96
CA MET A 9 12.95 41.40 -18.12
C MET A 9 11.75 40.45 -18.18
N ALA A 10 11.82 39.49 -19.11
CA ALA A 10 10.82 38.46 -19.26
C ALA A 10 10.89 37.51 -18.06
N LEU A 11 9.90 37.59 -17.17
CA LEU A 11 9.71 36.72 -16.03
C LEU A 11 9.24 35.35 -16.52
N ALA A 12 10.17 34.45 -16.83
CA ALA A 12 9.87 33.06 -17.14
C ALA A 12 9.58 32.29 -15.83
N VAL A 13 8.39 32.49 -15.26
CA VAL A 13 7.83 31.58 -14.25
C VAL A 13 7.19 30.42 -15.01
N ALA A 14 8.04 29.57 -15.60
CA ALA A 14 7.59 28.32 -16.17
C ALA A 14 7.25 27.36 -15.02
N CYS A 15 5.95 27.26 -14.75
CA CYS A 15 5.21 26.25 -14.01
C CYS A 15 5.97 24.96 -13.68
N ALA A 16 6.75 24.95 -12.60
CA ALA A 16 6.99 23.74 -11.84
C ALA A 16 5.75 23.49 -10.99
N LEU A 17 4.69 22.96 -11.60
CA LEU A 17 3.63 22.36 -10.79
C LEU A 17 4.30 21.26 -9.96
N PRO A 18 4.21 21.32 -8.63
CA PRO A 18 4.95 20.41 -7.79
C PRO A 18 4.40 19.01 -8.04
N ALA A 19 5.25 18.07 -8.44
CA ALA A 19 4.88 16.67 -8.70
C ALA A 19 4.07 16.04 -7.54
N SER A 20 4.21 16.59 -6.33
CA SER A 20 3.41 16.23 -5.15
C SER A 20 1.90 16.52 -5.28
N ALA A 21 1.50 17.55 -6.03
CA ALA A 21 0.08 17.86 -6.24
C ALA A 21 -0.59 16.82 -7.14
N MET A 22 0.09 16.37 -8.19
CA MET A 22 -0.40 15.30 -9.07
C MET A 22 -0.47 13.95 -8.37
N ALA A 23 0.52 13.63 -7.52
CA ALA A 23 0.49 12.40 -6.71
C ALA A 23 -0.73 12.38 -5.76
N ALA A 24 -1.06 13.52 -5.14
CA ALA A 24 -2.21 13.63 -4.25
C ALA A 24 -3.54 13.45 -5.01
N THR A 25 -3.71 14.10 -6.17
CA THR A 25 -4.92 13.92 -7.00
C THR A 25 -5.05 12.50 -7.52
N ASN A 26 -3.94 11.85 -7.86
CA ASN A 26 -3.92 10.47 -8.34
C ASN A 26 -4.41 9.50 -7.26
N ILE A 27 -3.89 9.63 -6.04
CA ILE A 27 -4.30 8.83 -4.88
C ILE A 27 -5.77 9.11 -4.53
N GLU A 28 -6.18 10.38 -4.51
CA GLU A 28 -7.57 10.75 -4.21
C GLU A 28 -8.57 10.16 -5.20
N CYS A 29 -8.22 10.11 -6.49
CA CYS A 29 -9.10 9.54 -7.50
C CYS A 29 -9.35 8.05 -7.25
N ILE A 30 -8.31 7.26 -6.97
CA ILE A 30 -8.44 5.81 -6.73
C ILE A 30 -9.10 5.51 -5.38
N ASP A 31 -8.95 6.38 -4.38
CA ASP A 31 -9.52 6.17 -3.04
C ASP A 31 -11.01 6.53 -2.94
N SER A 32 -11.56 7.21 -3.94
CA SER A 32 -12.92 7.73 -3.95
C SER A 32 -13.69 7.36 -5.23
N GLY A 33 -14.92 7.86 -5.38
CA GLY A 33 -15.69 7.75 -6.63
C GLY A 33 -16.27 6.37 -6.95
N TYR A 34 -16.17 5.39 -6.04
CA TYR A 34 -16.80 4.09 -6.22
C TYR A 34 -18.33 4.19 -6.28
N SER A 35 -18.95 3.36 -7.13
CA SER A 35 -20.41 3.27 -7.19
C SER A 35 -21.01 2.80 -5.86
N ALA A 36 -22.31 3.02 -5.66
CA ALA A 36 -23.02 2.51 -4.48
C ALA A 36 -22.95 0.97 -4.38
N LYS A 37 -22.97 0.28 -5.53
CA LYS A 37 -22.85 -1.18 -5.62
C LYS A 37 -21.46 -1.66 -5.20
N ASP A 38 -20.41 -0.98 -5.66
CA ASP A 38 -19.03 -1.32 -5.32
C ASP A 38 -18.75 -1.04 -3.86
N THR A 39 -19.20 0.11 -3.36
CA THR A 39 -19.13 0.47 -1.94
C THR A 39 -19.82 -0.58 -1.07
N ALA A 40 -21.01 -1.05 -1.47
CA ALA A 40 -21.69 -2.13 -0.75
C ALA A 40 -20.91 -3.47 -0.80
N THR A 41 -20.24 -3.75 -1.92
CA THR A 41 -19.40 -4.95 -2.07
C THR A 41 -18.17 -4.89 -1.17
N LEU A 42 -17.47 -3.75 -1.16
CA LEU A 42 -16.34 -3.50 -0.25
C LEU A 42 -16.78 -3.58 1.22
N GLY A 43 -17.93 -3.01 1.57
CA GLY A 43 -18.50 -3.12 2.92
C GLY A 43 -18.79 -4.57 3.33
N LYS A 44 -19.34 -5.39 2.43
CA LYS A 44 -19.55 -6.83 2.65
C LYS A 44 -18.24 -7.58 2.85
N TYR A 45 -17.18 -7.21 2.13
CA TYR A 45 -15.86 -7.78 2.36
C TYR A 45 -15.39 -7.52 3.79
N PHE A 46 -15.41 -6.27 4.28
CA PHE A 46 -15.02 -5.94 5.65
C PHE A 46 -15.88 -6.62 6.73
N ALA A 47 -17.19 -6.72 6.51
CA ALA A 47 -18.09 -7.37 7.44
C ALA A 47 -17.77 -8.87 7.61
N ASN A 48 -17.41 -9.52 6.50
CA ASN A 48 -17.19 -10.95 6.43
C ASN A 48 -15.71 -11.35 6.51
N PHE A 49 -14.78 -10.39 6.51
CA PHE A 49 -13.35 -10.67 6.59
C PHE A 49 -13.03 -11.45 7.87
N ARG A 50 -12.33 -12.56 7.70
CA ARG A 50 -11.71 -13.35 8.76
C ARG A 50 -10.30 -13.66 8.29
N TYR A 51 -9.33 -13.47 9.19
CA TYR A 51 -7.94 -13.73 8.85
C TYR A 51 -7.74 -15.20 8.45
N GLU A 52 -8.39 -16.13 9.15
CA GLU A 52 -8.28 -17.57 8.90
C GLU A 52 -8.75 -17.98 7.50
N THR A 53 -9.50 -17.11 6.83
CA THR A 53 -10.08 -17.34 5.50
C THR A 53 -9.65 -16.27 4.49
N PHE A 54 -8.53 -15.58 4.76
CA PHE A 54 -8.12 -14.47 3.89
C PHE A 54 -7.67 -14.96 2.50
N ASP A 55 -7.14 -16.18 2.42
CA ASP A 55 -6.60 -16.80 1.20
C ASP A 55 -7.67 -17.46 0.29
N ASN A 56 -8.95 -17.17 0.54
CA ASN A 56 -10.07 -17.82 -0.15
C ASN A 56 -10.41 -17.19 -1.51
N GLY A 57 -9.50 -16.41 -2.11
CA GLY A 57 -9.78 -15.60 -3.30
C GLY A 57 -10.79 -14.46 -3.07
N ALA A 58 -11.11 -14.14 -1.81
CA ALA A 58 -12.06 -13.05 -1.50
C ALA A 58 -11.54 -11.70 -2.00
N MET A 59 -10.23 -11.48 -1.93
CA MET A 59 -9.59 -10.27 -2.46
C MET A 59 -9.57 -10.24 -3.99
N GLU A 60 -9.40 -11.39 -4.67
CA GLU A 60 -9.41 -11.48 -6.14
C GLU A 60 -10.74 -10.97 -6.73
N LYS A 61 -11.85 -11.16 -6.01
CA LYS A 61 -13.17 -10.65 -6.41
C LYS A 61 -13.28 -9.13 -6.34
N LEU A 62 -12.40 -8.46 -5.60
CA LEU A 62 -12.37 -7.00 -5.47
C LEU A 62 -11.44 -6.35 -6.51
N VAL A 63 -10.45 -7.08 -7.02
CA VAL A 63 -9.51 -6.57 -8.04
C VAL A 63 -10.24 -5.96 -9.25
N PRO A 64 -11.30 -6.56 -9.82
CA PRO A 64 -12.05 -5.94 -10.93
C PRO A 64 -12.68 -4.59 -10.57
N ILE A 65 -13.10 -4.38 -9.31
CA ILE A 65 -13.66 -3.10 -8.84
C ILE A 65 -12.58 -2.03 -8.85
N PHE A 66 -11.39 -2.36 -8.33
CA PHE A 66 -10.26 -1.43 -8.32
C PHE A 66 -9.74 -1.15 -9.73
N ALA A 67 -9.69 -2.17 -10.60
CA ALA A 67 -9.27 -2.01 -11.98
C ALA A 67 -10.24 -1.13 -12.78
N ALA A 68 -11.56 -1.29 -12.58
CA ALA A 68 -12.56 -0.42 -13.20
C ALA A 68 -12.36 1.04 -12.76
N ARG A 69 -12.22 1.29 -11.45
CA ARG A 69 -11.98 2.63 -10.92
C ARG A 69 -10.68 3.24 -11.41
N ALA A 70 -9.60 2.45 -11.44
CA ALA A 70 -8.32 2.89 -11.97
C ALA A 70 -8.40 3.24 -13.46
N GLY A 71 -9.22 2.52 -14.24
CA GLY A 71 -9.48 2.84 -15.66
C GLY A 71 -10.23 4.16 -15.88
N GLU A 72 -11.21 4.47 -15.02
CA GLU A 72 -11.90 5.77 -15.02
C GLU A 72 -10.91 6.90 -14.71
N CYS A 73 -10.14 6.77 -13.64
CA CYS A 73 -9.12 7.75 -13.27
C CYS A 73 -8.05 7.88 -14.36
N ALA A 74 -7.61 6.79 -14.96
CA ALA A 74 -6.65 6.83 -16.06
C ALA A 74 -7.18 7.57 -17.29
N SER A 75 -8.48 7.44 -17.58
CA SER A 75 -9.11 8.16 -18.68
C SER A 75 -9.20 9.67 -18.42
N GLU A 76 -9.39 10.07 -17.17
CA GLU A 76 -9.47 11.47 -16.74
C GLU A 76 -8.08 12.13 -16.65
N TYR A 77 -7.11 11.42 -16.06
CA TYR A 77 -5.79 11.96 -15.72
C TYR A 77 -4.66 11.49 -16.66
N GLY A 78 -4.97 10.69 -17.69
CA GLY A 78 -4.01 10.23 -18.69
C GLY A 78 -2.97 9.24 -18.16
N TRP A 79 -3.33 8.38 -17.21
CA TRP A 79 -2.39 7.41 -16.63
C TRP A 79 -1.92 6.37 -17.64
N SER A 80 -0.66 5.95 -17.50
CA SER A 80 -0.12 4.80 -18.23
C SER A 80 -0.71 3.48 -17.74
N VAL A 81 -0.59 2.41 -18.54
CA VAL A 81 -1.00 1.05 -18.16
C VAL A 81 -0.32 0.60 -16.87
N ASP A 82 0.96 0.92 -16.71
CA ASP A 82 1.68 0.60 -15.47
C ASP A 82 1.13 1.36 -14.26
N ALA A 83 0.78 2.65 -14.43
CA ALA A 83 0.20 3.44 -13.35
C ALA A 83 -1.18 2.90 -12.93
N ILE A 84 -1.97 2.37 -13.86
CA ILE A 84 -3.22 1.65 -13.55
C ILE A 84 -2.91 0.43 -12.67
N SER A 85 -1.92 -0.38 -13.06
CA SER A 85 -1.54 -1.57 -12.30
C SER A 85 -1.03 -1.21 -10.90
N ASP A 86 -0.18 -0.19 -10.81
CA ASP A 86 0.36 0.30 -9.54
C ASP A 86 -0.75 0.84 -8.62
N ALA A 87 -1.74 1.56 -9.16
CA ALA A 87 -2.90 2.04 -8.42
C ALA A 87 -3.77 0.88 -7.87
N VAL A 88 -3.97 -0.17 -8.66
CA VAL A 88 -4.73 -1.36 -8.24
C VAL A 88 -4.01 -2.09 -7.10
N PHE A 89 -2.68 -2.24 -7.17
CA PHE A 89 -1.91 -2.86 -6.10
C PHE A 89 -1.85 -2.01 -4.83
N TYR A 90 -1.70 -0.68 -4.99
CA TYR A 90 -1.84 0.27 -3.88
C TYR A 90 -3.17 0.08 -3.16
N ARG A 91 -4.28 0.09 -3.91
CA ARG A 91 -5.62 0.00 -3.31
C ARG A 91 -5.90 -1.35 -2.67
N THR A 92 -5.47 -2.43 -3.33
CA THR A 92 -5.62 -3.80 -2.81
C THR A 92 -4.88 -3.97 -1.48
N SER A 93 -3.63 -3.50 -1.41
CA SER A 93 -2.80 -3.60 -0.21
C SER A 93 -3.29 -2.70 0.93
N GLU A 94 -3.81 -1.51 0.61
CA GLU A 94 -4.46 -0.67 1.59
C GLU A 94 -5.70 -1.34 2.19
N LEU A 95 -6.59 -1.87 1.34
CA LEU A 95 -7.80 -2.54 1.80
C LEU A 95 -7.47 -3.76 2.67
N LEU A 96 -6.48 -4.56 2.28
CA LEU A 96 -5.98 -5.69 3.07
C LEU A 96 -5.47 -5.23 4.43
N GLY A 97 -4.62 -4.19 4.46
CA GLY A 97 -4.09 -3.63 5.70
C GLY A 97 -5.19 -3.12 6.64
N GLN A 98 -6.21 -2.45 6.08
CA GLN A 98 -7.38 -2.02 6.84
C GLN A 98 -8.16 -3.21 7.40
N ALA A 99 -8.39 -4.26 6.60
CA ALA A 99 -9.14 -5.43 7.03
C ALA A 99 -8.43 -6.20 8.14
N LEU A 100 -7.11 -6.40 8.02
CA LEU A 100 -6.26 -7.01 9.04
C LEU A 100 -6.25 -6.21 10.36
N THR A 101 -6.34 -4.88 10.27
CA THR A 101 -6.35 -3.99 11.44
C THR A 101 -7.72 -3.91 12.11
N GLN A 102 -8.82 -3.95 11.35
CA GLN A 102 -10.19 -3.86 11.87
C GLN A 102 -10.75 -5.18 12.38
N ARG A 103 -10.28 -6.30 11.83
CA ARG A 103 -10.71 -7.66 12.17
C ARG A 103 -9.51 -8.55 12.53
N PRO A 104 -8.66 -8.12 13.49
CA PRO A 104 -7.52 -8.93 13.90
C PRO A 104 -8.00 -10.18 14.65
N PRO A 105 -7.28 -11.30 14.57
CA PRO A 105 -7.57 -12.48 15.40
C PRO A 105 -7.09 -12.31 16.86
N TYR A 106 -6.56 -11.13 17.20
CA TYR A 106 -5.99 -10.80 18.50
C TYR A 106 -6.78 -9.70 19.20
N LYS A 107 -6.61 -9.62 20.52
CA LYS A 107 -7.23 -8.57 21.33
C LYS A 107 -6.63 -7.19 20.99
N PRO A 108 -7.38 -6.09 21.16
CA PRO A 108 -6.90 -4.75 20.86
C PRO A 108 -5.57 -4.38 21.57
N GLU A 109 -5.38 -4.82 22.81
CA GLU A 109 -4.15 -4.60 23.56
C GLU A 109 -2.92 -5.26 22.92
N ASP A 110 -3.09 -6.46 22.36
CA ASP A 110 -2.02 -7.22 21.71
C ASP A 110 -1.70 -6.61 20.34
N MET A 111 -2.73 -6.20 19.60
CA MET A 111 -2.57 -5.42 18.37
C MET A 111 -1.79 -4.13 18.59
N LYS A 112 -2.09 -3.39 19.66
CA LYS A 112 -1.37 -2.16 19.98
C LYS A 112 0.11 -2.40 20.26
N LYS A 113 0.47 -3.50 20.91
CA LYS A 113 1.88 -3.85 21.13
C LYS A 113 2.58 -4.22 19.83
N LEU A 114 1.92 -5.00 18.95
CA LEU A 114 2.40 -5.28 17.60
C LEU A 114 2.66 -4.00 16.82
N GLU A 115 1.69 -3.10 16.77
CA GLU A 115 1.83 -1.81 16.08
C GLU A 115 2.98 -0.98 16.65
N THR A 116 3.14 -0.96 17.96
CA THR A 116 4.25 -0.26 18.64
C THR A 116 5.61 -0.85 18.26
N ALA A 117 5.71 -2.18 18.20
CA ALA A 117 6.94 -2.85 17.77
C ALA A 117 7.24 -2.56 16.29
N LEU A 118 6.24 -2.66 15.42
CA LEU A 118 6.37 -2.35 14.00
C LEU A 118 6.76 -0.88 13.76
N ALA A 119 6.25 0.06 14.55
CA ALA A 119 6.61 1.48 14.45
C ALA A 119 8.05 1.76 14.88
N ARG A 120 8.67 0.89 15.69
CA ARG A 120 10.07 0.98 16.12
C ARG A 120 11.02 0.18 15.23
N ALA A 121 10.49 -0.66 14.35
CA ALA A 121 11.29 -1.45 13.41
C ALA A 121 12.04 -0.53 12.43
N ASP A 122 13.20 -0.96 11.96
CA ASP A 122 13.94 -0.25 10.92
C ASP A 122 13.17 -0.37 9.58
N PRO A 123 12.59 0.74 9.06
CA PRO A 123 11.76 0.68 7.86
C PRO A 123 12.57 0.31 6.61
N ALA A 124 13.84 0.69 6.52
CA ALA A 124 14.69 0.34 5.39
C ALA A 124 14.98 -1.17 5.40
N ARG A 125 15.24 -1.73 6.59
CA ARG A 125 15.42 -3.17 6.75
C ARG A 125 14.12 -3.95 6.47
N MET A 126 12.98 -3.48 6.98
CA MET A 126 11.68 -4.10 6.68
C MET A 126 11.40 -4.14 5.18
N ARG A 127 11.67 -3.03 4.47
CA ARG A 127 11.52 -2.96 3.01
C ARG A 127 12.49 -3.89 2.28
N LYS A 128 13.75 -3.99 2.73
CA LYS A 128 14.73 -4.93 2.16
C LYS A 128 14.26 -6.38 2.27
N ILE A 129 13.64 -6.76 3.38
CA ILE A 129 13.17 -8.12 3.63
C ILE A 129 11.88 -8.42 2.85
N PHE A 130 10.86 -7.56 2.99
CA PHE A 130 9.54 -7.82 2.44
C PHE A 130 9.37 -7.37 0.98
N GLY A 131 10.16 -6.41 0.50
CA GLY A 131 10.06 -5.90 -0.86
C GLY A 131 10.21 -7.00 -1.93
N PRO A 132 11.28 -7.82 -1.90
CA PRO A 132 11.45 -8.94 -2.82
C PRO A 132 10.34 -9.99 -2.71
N ILE A 133 9.80 -10.23 -1.50
CA ILE A 133 8.71 -11.18 -1.28
C ILE A 133 7.42 -10.66 -1.93
N VAL A 134 7.07 -9.39 -1.70
CA VAL A 134 5.91 -8.73 -2.32
C VAL A 134 6.04 -8.72 -3.84
N GLN A 135 7.21 -8.39 -4.37
CA GLN A 135 7.44 -8.36 -5.81
C GLN A 135 7.30 -9.76 -6.43
N ALA A 136 7.89 -10.78 -5.81
CA ALA A 136 7.81 -12.14 -6.31
C ALA A 136 6.36 -12.67 -6.30
N GLN A 137 5.59 -12.37 -5.25
CA GLN A 137 4.17 -12.73 -5.19
C GLN A 137 3.36 -12.13 -6.36
N ILE A 138 3.66 -10.89 -6.74
CA ILE A 138 2.94 -10.19 -7.80
C ILE A 138 3.36 -10.67 -9.19
N GLU A 139 4.64 -10.95 -9.37
CA GLU A 139 5.20 -11.49 -10.61
C GLU A 139 4.94 -13.00 -10.76
N ASN A 140 4.25 -13.63 -9.79
CA ASN A 140 4.05 -15.06 -9.70
C ASN A 140 5.38 -15.84 -9.84
N SER A 141 6.43 -15.32 -9.21
CA SER A 141 7.79 -15.87 -9.21
C SER A 141 8.19 -16.34 -7.82
N LYS A 142 9.29 -17.10 -7.73
CA LYS A 142 9.81 -17.57 -6.44
C LYS A 142 10.54 -16.42 -5.74
N ALA A 143 10.09 -16.06 -4.55
CA ALA A 143 10.84 -15.11 -3.71
C ALA A 143 12.24 -15.68 -3.36
N SER A 144 13.23 -14.80 -3.28
CA SER A 144 14.53 -15.18 -2.71
C SER A 144 14.36 -15.64 -1.27
N GLU A 145 15.08 -16.69 -0.88
CA GLU A 145 15.08 -17.15 0.52
C GLU A 145 15.57 -16.04 1.44
N MET A 146 14.91 -15.91 2.59
CA MET A 146 15.28 -14.94 3.61
C MET A 146 16.62 -15.35 4.22
N SER A 147 17.50 -14.37 4.47
CA SER A 147 18.75 -14.68 5.17
C SER A 147 18.48 -15.02 6.63
N GLY A 148 19.27 -15.91 7.25
CA GLY A 148 19.11 -16.22 8.69
C GLY A 148 19.25 -14.98 9.61
N THR A 149 19.96 -13.94 9.15
CA THR A 149 20.04 -12.65 9.85
C THR A 149 18.74 -11.87 9.81
N ASP A 150 17.99 -11.95 8.70
CA ASP A 150 16.68 -11.34 8.55
C ASP A 150 15.60 -12.14 9.31
N GLU A 151 15.67 -13.47 9.28
CA GLU A 151 14.81 -14.33 10.10
C GLU A 151 14.97 -14.03 11.59
N THR A 152 16.22 -13.93 12.06
CA THR A 152 16.53 -13.57 13.46
C THR A 152 15.96 -12.20 13.83
N TYR A 153 16.07 -11.23 12.93
CA TYR A 153 15.52 -9.89 13.14
C TYR A 153 14.00 -9.89 13.24
N LEU A 154 13.30 -10.59 12.34
CA LEU A 154 11.84 -10.71 12.41
C LEU A 154 11.40 -11.49 13.65
N GLY A 155 12.12 -12.55 14.02
CA GLY A 155 11.88 -13.28 15.27
C GLY A 155 12.00 -12.38 16.50
N MET A 156 13.07 -11.60 16.61
CA MET A 156 13.25 -10.63 17.70
C MET A 156 12.17 -9.55 17.70
N LEU A 157 11.78 -9.06 16.53
CA LEU A 157 10.72 -8.07 16.39
C LEU A 157 9.39 -8.61 16.95
N LEU A 158 9.01 -9.83 16.57
CA LEU A 158 7.81 -10.51 17.07
C LEU A 158 7.89 -10.80 18.58
N MET A 159 9.02 -11.30 19.07
CA MET A 159 9.19 -11.51 20.52
C MET A 159 9.08 -10.20 21.30
N SER A 160 9.68 -9.12 20.79
CA SER A 160 9.65 -7.79 21.42
C SER A 160 8.26 -7.14 21.39
N SER A 161 7.38 -7.61 20.50
CA SER A 161 6.02 -7.10 20.40
C SER A 161 5.11 -7.60 21.51
N GLY A 162 5.56 -8.54 22.36
CA GLY A 162 4.76 -9.05 23.48
C GLY A 162 3.43 -9.68 23.05
N LEU A 163 3.35 -10.16 21.79
CA LEU A 163 2.25 -11.00 21.32
C LEU A 163 2.34 -12.38 21.97
N PRO A 164 1.21 -13.04 22.28
CA PRO A 164 1.22 -14.39 22.81
C PRO A 164 1.69 -15.38 21.74
N MET A 165 2.95 -15.82 21.82
CA MET A 165 3.58 -16.74 20.84
C MET A 165 2.92 -18.13 20.79
N GLU A 166 2.04 -18.44 21.73
CA GLU A 166 1.26 -19.69 21.76
C GLU A 166 0.17 -19.74 20.66
N GLY A 167 -0.13 -18.61 20.01
CA GLY A 167 -1.06 -18.56 18.90
C GLY A 167 -0.47 -19.17 17.62
N LYS A 168 -1.16 -20.15 17.03
CA LYS A 168 -0.74 -20.89 15.82
C LYS A 168 -0.41 -20.00 14.61
N HIS A 169 -0.93 -18.77 14.56
CA HIS A 169 -0.87 -17.90 13.39
C HIS A 169 -0.21 -16.53 13.64
N VAL A 170 0.53 -16.35 14.74
CA VAL A 170 1.11 -15.04 15.11
C VAL A 170 2.08 -14.52 14.04
N ALA A 171 3.04 -15.35 13.64
CA ALA A 171 4.03 -14.97 12.64
C ALA A 171 3.38 -14.73 11.27
N GLU A 172 2.42 -15.57 10.87
CA GLU A 172 1.71 -15.44 9.61
C GLU A 172 0.86 -14.17 9.57
N PHE A 173 0.14 -13.85 10.65
CA PHE A 173 -0.67 -12.63 10.72
C PHE A 173 0.20 -11.38 10.69
N ALA A 174 1.26 -11.36 11.50
CA ALA A 174 2.19 -10.23 11.51
C ALA A 174 2.87 -10.07 10.14
N GLY A 175 3.28 -11.17 9.51
CA GLY A 175 3.82 -11.19 8.15
C GLY A 175 2.85 -10.63 7.12
N ALA A 176 1.56 -11.03 7.17
CA ALA A 176 0.53 -10.50 6.28
C ALA A 176 0.31 -8.98 6.49
N LEU A 177 0.27 -8.53 7.74
CA LEU A 177 0.11 -7.11 8.07
C LEU A 177 1.30 -6.27 7.59
N ILE A 178 2.52 -6.76 7.81
CA ILE A 178 3.75 -6.12 7.34
C ILE A 178 3.77 -6.09 5.80
N GLY A 179 3.49 -7.23 5.17
CA GLY A 179 3.43 -7.37 3.71
C GLY A 179 2.46 -6.37 3.09
N ALA A 180 1.24 -6.26 3.64
CA ALA A 180 0.25 -5.28 3.19
C ALA A 180 0.77 -3.83 3.32
N ARG A 181 1.43 -3.48 4.43
CA ARG A 181 2.01 -2.14 4.64
C ARG A 181 3.14 -1.84 3.66
N ILE A 182 4.06 -2.78 3.46
CA ILE A 182 5.20 -2.62 2.55
C ILE A 182 4.72 -2.56 1.09
N MET A 183 3.75 -3.40 0.71
CA MET A 183 3.12 -3.34 -0.61
C MET A 183 2.44 -1.99 -0.84
N LYS A 184 1.67 -1.49 0.13
CA LYS A 184 1.07 -0.15 0.05
C LYS A 184 2.12 0.93 -0.19
N GLN A 185 3.22 0.91 0.57
CA GLN A 185 4.30 1.89 0.42
C GLN A 185 4.96 1.81 -0.96
N ILE A 186 5.36 0.62 -1.40
CA ILE A 186 6.02 0.40 -2.70
C ILE A 186 5.12 0.91 -3.83
N TYR A 187 3.85 0.54 -3.83
CA TYR A 187 2.95 0.89 -4.93
C TYR A 187 2.43 2.32 -4.85
N ALA A 188 2.30 2.91 -3.65
CA ALA A 188 2.08 4.35 -3.51
C ALA A 188 3.22 5.16 -4.11
N GLU A 189 4.48 4.78 -3.85
CA GLU A 189 5.65 5.46 -4.39
C GLU A 189 5.77 5.30 -5.91
N LYS A 190 5.60 4.07 -6.43
CA LYS A 190 5.62 3.81 -7.88
C LYS A 190 4.52 4.59 -8.59
N PHE A 191 3.32 4.60 -8.03
CA PHE A 191 2.17 5.29 -8.60
C PHE A 191 2.34 6.81 -8.55
N ALA A 192 2.88 7.36 -7.46
CA ALA A 192 3.16 8.79 -7.32
C ALA A 192 4.30 9.29 -8.23
N ALA A 193 5.18 8.39 -8.68
CA ALA A 193 6.31 8.72 -9.55
C ALA A 193 5.96 8.73 -11.07
N ARG A 194 4.72 8.38 -11.43
CA ARG A 194 4.24 8.30 -12.82
C ARG A 194 3.25 9.41 -13.13
#